data_AF-A0A7S3JCH9-F1
#
_entry.id   AF-A0A7S3JCH9-F1
#
_cell.length_a   1.000
_cell.length_b   1.000
_cell.length_c   1.000
_cell.angle_alpha   90.00
_cell.angle_beta   90.00
_cell.angle_gamma   90.00
#
_symmetry.space_group_name_H-M   'P 1'
#
loop_
_entity.id
_entity.type
_entity.pdbx_description
1 polymer ?
#
loop_
_entity_poly.entity_id
_entity_poly.type
_entity_poly.pdbx_seq_one_letter_code
_entity_poly.pdbx_strand_id
1 'polypeptide(L)'
;DVSMDVKNLLSVGFKNLISAQRSAYKTVQAIEQNKKYAEYSSNCAEYKEKISKELEANCLKIINIVKDKSLPKATDDEAKVFYLKMIGDYYRYTAETASGDKLAEVTENARKYYEQATTAAKSLKPYNSNKLGLALNFSVFHYELKNDSAKACTIAEEALNGARDEIDNMDNEEARDALSIIELLKQNLDL
;
A
#
# COMPACT_ATOMS: atom_id res chain seq x y z
N ASP A 1 -1.55 -3.25 -24.72
CA ASP A 1 -1.91 -3.91 -23.46
C ASP A 1 -0.67 -4.51 -22.82
N VAL A 2 -0.52 -4.46 -21.50
CA VAL A 2 0.54 -5.18 -20.78
C VAL A 2 -0.14 -6.40 -20.18
N SER A 3 0.31 -7.62 -20.47
CA SER A 3 -0.36 -8.83 -19.95
C SER A 3 -0.41 -8.83 -18.42
N MET A 4 -1.38 -9.51 -17.84
CA MET A 4 -1.54 -9.61 -16.39
C MET A 4 -0.28 -10.17 -15.72
N ASP A 5 0.43 -11.09 -16.38
CA ASP A 5 1.73 -11.62 -15.93
C ASP A 5 2.81 -10.54 -15.82
N VAL A 6 2.89 -9.64 -16.80
CA VAL A 6 3.87 -8.55 -16.78
C VAL A 6 3.50 -7.50 -15.72
N LYS A 7 2.20 -7.25 -15.50
CA LYS A 7 1.73 -6.39 -14.39
C LYS A 7 2.14 -6.99 -13.04
N ASN A 8 1.96 -8.30 -12.87
CA ASN A 8 2.32 -9.02 -11.65
C ASN A 8 3.84 -9.03 -11.43
N LEU A 9 4.64 -9.31 -12.46
CA LEU A 9 6.10 -9.28 -12.37
C LEU A 9 6.65 -7.89 -12.02
N LEU A 10 6.08 -6.82 -12.60
CA LEU A 10 6.43 -5.44 -12.26
C LEU A 10 6.09 -5.13 -10.80
N SER A 11 4.91 -5.55 -10.34
CA SER A 11 4.49 -5.36 -8.96
C SER A 11 5.41 -6.09 -7.98
N VAL A 12 5.73 -7.36 -8.24
CA VAL A 12 6.62 -8.16 -7.41
C VAL A 12 8.04 -7.57 -7.38
N GLY A 13 8.60 -7.20 -8.54
CA GLY A 13 9.94 -6.63 -8.63
C GLY A 13 10.06 -5.31 -7.86
N PHE A 14 9.11 -4.39 -8.06
CA PHE A 14 9.10 -3.11 -7.36
C PHE A 14 8.82 -3.27 -5.86
N LYS A 15 7.90 -4.16 -5.48
CA LYS A 15 7.62 -4.47 -4.08
C LYS A 15 8.86 -5.01 -3.36
N ASN A 16 9.61 -5.91 -3.99
CA ASN A 16 10.83 -6.47 -3.39
C ASN A 16 11.91 -5.42 -3.18
N LEU A 17 12.12 -4.53 -4.16
CA LEU A 17 13.06 -3.42 -4.05
C LEU A 17 12.73 -2.52 -2.86
N ILE A 18 11.47 -2.07 -2.77
CA ILE A 18 11.05 -1.14 -1.71
C ILE A 18 10.96 -1.83 -0.34
N SER A 19 10.54 -3.09 -0.27
CA SER A 19 10.41 -3.82 1.00
C SER A 19 11.76 -4.00 1.69
N ALA A 20 12.83 -4.23 0.93
CA ALA A 20 14.19 -4.29 1.48
C ALA A 20 14.61 -2.95 2.10
N GLN A 21 14.36 -1.83 1.40
CA GLN A 21 14.67 -0.49 1.90
C GLN A 21 13.86 -0.12 3.15
N ARG A 22 12.56 -0.44 3.17
CA ARG A 22 11.68 -0.24 4.35
C ARG A 22 12.16 -1.04 5.56
N SER A 23 12.52 -2.30 5.36
CA SER A 23 13.04 -3.16 6.43
C SER A 23 14.37 -2.64 6.99
N ALA A 24 15.27 -2.19 6.11
CA ALA A 24 16.52 -1.56 6.51
C ALA A 24 16.27 -0.29 7.33
N TYR A 25 15.38 0.61 6.87
CA TYR A 25 15.02 1.82 7.60
C TYR A 25 14.48 1.52 9.00
N LYS A 26 13.51 0.59 9.12
CA LYS A 26 12.94 0.18 10.42
C LYS A 26 13.99 -0.38 11.37
N THR A 27 14.90 -1.21 10.86
CA THR A 27 16.00 -1.76 11.66
C THR A 27 16.91 -0.65 12.19
N VAL A 28 17.33 0.29 11.33
CA VAL A 28 18.22 1.38 11.74
C VAL A 28 17.50 2.33 12.71
N GLN A 29 16.21 2.61 12.50
CA GLN A 29 15.39 3.38 13.42
C GLN A 29 15.29 2.73 14.80
N ALA A 30 15.11 1.41 14.86
CA ALA A 30 15.06 0.68 16.13
C ALA A 30 16.40 0.73 16.88
N ILE A 31 17.53 0.69 16.17
CA ILE A 31 18.87 0.83 16.76
C ILE A 31 19.07 2.25 17.29
N GLU A 32 18.73 3.27 16.49
CA GLU A 32 18.83 4.69 16.84
C GLU A 32 18.03 5.04 18.11
N GLN A 33 16.81 4.51 18.24
CA GLN A 33 15.91 4.77 19.37
C GLN A 33 16.29 3.99 20.64
N ASN A 34 17.16 3.00 20.52
CA ASN A 34 17.56 2.16 21.65
C ASN A 34 18.69 2.83 22.44
N LYS A 35 18.38 3.16 23.70
CA LYS A 35 19.32 3.81 24.64
C LYS A 35 20.65 3.08 24.81
N LYS A 36 20.70 1.75 24.59
CA LYS A 36 21.94 0.96 24.67
C LYS A 36 22.94 1.32 23.56
N TYR A 37 22.47 1.89 22.46
CA TYR A 37 23.28 2.22 21.28
C TYR A 37 23.35 3.74 21.05
N ALA A 38 23.16 4.55 22.09
CA ALA A 38 23.13 6.01 21.99
C ALA A 38 24.40 6.61 21.36
N GLU A 39 25.56 5.97 21.54
CA GLU A 39 26.82 6.38 20.91
C GLU A 39 26.78 6.33 19.37
N TYR A 40 25.92 5.48 18.79
CA TYR A 40 25.75 5.35 17.34
C TYR A 40 24.62 6.22 16.78
N SER A 41 23.88 6.95 17.63
CA SER A 41 22.66 7.68 17.23
C SER A 41 22.90 8.63 16.05
N SER A 42 24.00 9.38 16.05
CA SER A 42 24.35 10.28 14.93
C SER A 42 24.59 9.54 13.61
N ASN A 43 25.34 8.42 13.65
CA ASN A 43 25.62 7.61 12.46
C ASN A 43 24.35 6.92 11.94
N CYS A 44 23.49 6.45 12.85
CA CYS A 44 22.20 5.88 12.50
C CYS A 44 21.28 6.93 11.85
N ALA A 45 21.26 8.17 12.35
CA ALA A 45 20.47 9.26 11.76
C ALA A 45 20.93 9.58 10.33
N GLU A 46 22.25 9.71 10.09
CA GLU A 46 22.80 9.94 8.75
C GLU A 46 22.46 8.78 7.79
N TYR A 47 22.61 7.54 8.26
CA TYR A 47 22.32 6.37 7.44
C TYR A 47 20.82 6.23 7.14
N LYS A 48 19.94 6.56 8.10
CA LYS A 48 18.49 6.64 7.87
C LYS A 48 18.13 7.69 6.83
N GLU A 49 18.76 8.86 6.87
CA GLU A 49 18.51 9.91 5.88
C GLU A 49 18.89 9.43 4.48
N LYS A 50 20.02 8.72 4.34
CA LYS A 50 20.43 8.10 3.08
C LYS A 50 19.40 7.09 2.57
N ILE A 51 18.95 6.16 3.42
CA ILE A 51 17.92 5.17 3.05
C ILE A 51 16.62 5.87 2.65
N SER A 52 16.22 6.92 3.38
CA SER A 52 14.99 7.67 3.11
C SER A 52 15.02 8.35 1.74
N LYS A 53 16.14 8.98 1.38
CA LYS A 53 16.33 9.62 0.07
C LYS A 53 16.28 8.60 -1.07
N GLU A 54 16.94 7.45 -0.90
CA GLU A 54 16.92 6.38 -1.91
C GLU A 54 15.53 5.76 -2.05
N LEU A 55 14.81 5.57 -0.94
CA LEU A 55 13.45 5.05 -0.93
C LEU A 55 12.49 6.02 -1.62
N GLU A 56 12.55 7.32 -1.30
CA GLU A 56 11.75 8.37 -1.95
C GLU A 56 12.01 8.40 -3.46
N ALA A 57 13.28 8.42 -3.88
CA ALA A 57 13.64 8.45 -5.30
C ALA A 57 13.11 7.22 -6.06
N ASN A 58 13.21 6.03 -5.47
CA ASN A 58 12.70 4.81 -6.08
C ASN A 58 11.17 4.81 -6.13
N CYS A 59 10.49 5.22 -5.06
CA CYS A 59 9.03 5.32 -5.02
C CYS A 59 8.53 6.31 -6.07
N LEU A 60 9.12 7.51 -6.16
CA LEU A 60 8.76 8.51 -7.17
C LEU A 60 8.99 8.02 -8.60
N LYS A 61 10.09 7.31 -8.85
CA LYS A 61 10.35 6.69 -10.16
C LYS A 61 9.25 5.70 -10.54
N ILE A 62 8.86 4.83 -9.61
CA ILE A 62 7.78 3.84 -9.83
C ILE A 62 6.44 4.55 -10.05
N ILE A 63 6.11 5.54 -9.21
CA ILE A 63 4.89 6.34 -9.34
C ILE A 63 4.80 6.96 -10.73
N ASN A 64 5.87 7.62 -11.19
CA ASN A 64 5.88 8.26 -12.51
C ASN A 64 5.74 7.26 -13.66
N ILE A 65 6.42 6.10 -13.57
CA ILE A 65 6.25 5.03 -14.57
C ILE A 65 4.80 4.55 -14.61
N VAL A 66 4.20 4.25 -13.46
CA VAL A 66 2.82 3.75 -13.39
C VAL A 66 1.85 4.82 -13.90
N LYS A 67 2.00 6.07 -13.45
CA LYS A 67 1.12 7.19 -13.81
C LYS A 67 1.20 7.55 -15.29
N ASP A 68 2.40 7.59 -15.87
CA ASP A 68 2.59 8.11 -17.22
C ASP A 68 2.53 7.02 -18.30
N LYS A 69 2.82 5.76 -17.96
CA LYS A 69 2.94 4.66 -18.94
C LYS A 69 1.91 3.55 -18.77
N SER A 70 1.48 3.27 -17.54
CA SER A 70 0.64 2.11 -17.24
C SER A 70 -0.83 2.48 -17.05
N LEU A 71 -1.11 3.48 -16.21
CA LEU A 71 -2.48 3.95 -15.92
C LEU A 71 -3.24 4.40 -17.19
N PRO A 72 -2.65 5.12 -18.17
CA PRO A 72 -3.35 5.49 -19.40
C PRO A 72 -3.72 4.32 -20.30
N LYS A 73 -3.12 3.14 -20.06
CA LYS A 73 -3.40 1.91 -20.81
C LYS A 73 -4.45 1.03 -20.11
N ALA A 74 -4.96 1.43 -18.95
CA ALA A 74 -6.00 0.68 -18.24
C ALA A 74 -7.34 0.84 -18.95
N THR A 75 -7.81 -0.25 -19.56
CA THR A 75 -9.06 -0.29 -20.35
C THR A 75 -10.29 -0.61 -19.51
N ASP A 76 -10.10 -1.31 -18.39
CA ASP A 76 -11.16 -1.71 -17.46
C ASP A 76 -10.93 -1.13 -16.06
N ASP A 77 -11.95 -1.20 -15.22
CA ASP A 77 -11.91 -0.63 -13.87
C ASP A 77 -10.99 -1.42 -12.94
N GLU A 78 -10.81 -2.72 -13.16
CA GLU A 78 -9.91 -3.55 -12.36
C GLU A 78 -8.45 -3.12 -12.52
N ALA A 79 -8.00 -2.92 -13.76
CA ALA A 79 -6.68 -2.39 -14.07
C ALA A 79 -6.48 -0.97 -13.53
N LYS A 80 -7.51 -0.11 -13.58
CA LYS A 80 -7.45 1.23 -12.98
C LYS A 80 -7.26 1.13 -11.46
N VAL A 81 -8.05 0.31 -10.78
CA VAL A 81 -7.95 0.08 -9.33
C VAL A 81 -6.54 -0.40 -8.98
N PHE A 82 -6.02 -1.39 -9.70
CA PHE A 82 -4.67 -1.92 -9.48
C PHE A 82 -3.61 -0.81 -9.55
N TYR A 83 -3.59 0.00 -10.61
CA TYR A 83 -2.57 1.05 -10.77
C TYR A 83 -2.74 2.22 -9.81
N LEU A 84 -3.98 2.68 -9.56
CA LEU A 84 -4.25 3.76 -8.62
C LEU A 84 -3.87 3.36 -7.19
N LYS A 85 -4.26 2.15 -6.78
CA LYS A 85 -3.85 1.55 -5.50
C LYS A 85 -2.33 1.47 -5.40
N MET A 86 -1.67 0.99 -6.45
CA MET A 86 -0.20 0.88 -6.50
C MET A 86 0.47 2.24 -6.28
N ILE A 87 -0.01 3.31 -6.93
CA ILE A 87 0.50 4.67 -6.69
C ILE A 87 0.29 5.10 -5.23
N GLY A 88 -0.90 4.86 -4.68
CA GLY A 88 -1.20 5.13 -3.27
C GLY A 88 -0.24 4.42 -2.31
N ASP A 89 0.06 3.15 -2.58
CA ASP A 89 1.02 2.34 -1.82
C ASP A 89 2.42 2.95 -1.81
N TYR A 90 2.96 3.39 -2.95
CA TYR A 90 4.30 3.99 -3.00
C TYR A 90 4.38 5.37 -2.34
N TYR A 91 3.31 6.17 -2.39
CA TYR A 91 3.25 7.39 -1.58
C TYR A 91 3.21 7.07 -0.08
N ARG A 92 2.43 6.06 0.32
CA ARG A 92 2.40 5.58 1.71
C ARG A 92 3.77 5.09 2.17
N TYR A 93 4.50 4.33 1.36
CA TYR A 93 5.86 3.90 1.69
C TYR A 93 6.82 5.07 1.86
N THR A 94 6.70 6.11 1.04
CA THR A 94 7.49 7.34 1.21
C THR A 94 7.13 8.06 2.51
N ALA A 95 5.86 8.04 2.91
CA ALA A 95 5.40 8.65 4.15
C ALA A 95 6.01 8.00 5.41
N GLU A 96 6.29 6.69 5.38
CA GLU A 96 6.89 5.97 6.52
C GLU A 96 8.27 6.51 6.93
N THR A 97 8.99 7.14 6.00
CA THR A 97 10.32 7.71 6.25
C THR A 97 10.35 9.24 6.17
N ALA A 98 9.24 9.87 5.78
CA ALA A 98 9.15 11.32 5.63
C ALA A 98 8.88 12.04 6.95
N SER A 99 9.19 13.34 6.99
CA SER A 99 8.89 14.21 8.12
C SER A 99 8.48 15.61 7.64
N GLY A 100 7.90 16.41 8.54
CA GLY A 100 7.51 17.80 8.26
C GLY A 100 6.56 17.93 7.06
N ASP A 101 6.80 18.95 6.23
CA ASP A 101 5.96 19.26 5.06
C ASP A 101 5.91 18.13 4.04
N LYS A 102 7.03 17.41 3.87
CA LYS A 102 7.10 16.26 2.96
C LYS A 102 6.14 15.16 3.41
N LEU A 103 6.06 14.86 4.71
CA LEU A 103 5.12 13.88 5.25
C LEU A 103 3.67 14.27 4.93
N ALA A 104 3.32 15.54 5.11
CA ALA A 104 1.98 16.04 4.78
C ALA A 104 1.67 15.90 3.29
N GLU A 105 2.62 16.27 2.42
CA GLU A 105 2.51 16.16 0.96
C GLU A 105 2.25 14.71 0.52
N VAL A 106 3.11 13.77 0.92
CA VAL A 106 3.01 12.37 0.46
C VAL A 106 1.80 11.65 1.07
N THR A 107 1.42 11.98 2.30
CA THR A 107 0.21 11.44 2.95
C THR A 107 -1.04 11.88 2.20
N GLU A 108 -1.10 13.14 1.79
CA GLU A 108 -2.24 13.66 1.03
C GLU A 108 -2.31 13.07 -0.38
N ASN A 109 -1.16 12.88 -1.04
CA ASN A 109 -1.12 12.19 -2.32
C ASN A 109 -1.57 10.72 -2.19
N ALA A 110 -1.11 9.98 -1.19
CA ALA A 110 -1.55 8.61 -0.93
C ALA A 110 -3.08 8.56 -0.78
N ARG A 111 -3.66 9.44 0.06
CA ARG A 111 -5.13 9.56 0.25
C ARG A 111 -5.86 9.76 -1.08
N LYS A 112 -5.43 10.75 -1.88
CA LYS A 112 -6.06 11.06 -3.18
C LYS A 112 -6.09 9.87 -4.13
N TYR A 113 -5.01 9.08 -4.18
CA TYR A 113 -4.95 7.93 -5.07
C TYR A 113 -5.76 6.74 -4.54
N TYR A 114 -5.78 6.51 -3.22
CA TYR A 114 -6.66 5.51 -2.63
C TYR A 114 -8.14 5.86 -2.85
N GLU A 115 -8.55 7.13 -2.71
CA GLU A 115 -9.93 7.55 -2.96
C GLU A 115 -10.36 7.41 -4.42
N GLN A 116 -9.45 7.72 -5.36
CA GLN A 116 -9.68 7.46 -6.78
C GLN A 116 -9.82 5.96 -7.05
N ALA A 117 -8.96 5.12 -6.45
CA ALA A 117 -9.07 3.68 -6.55
C ALA A 117 -10.39 3.17 -5.95
N THR A 118 -10.83 3.69 -4.80
CA THR A 118 -12.12 3.32 -4.17
C THR A 118 -13.29 3.69 -5.07
N THR A 119 -13.22 4.83 -5.75
CA THR A 119 -14.25 5.23 -6.71
C THR A 119 -14.31 4.29 -7.91
N ALA A 120 -13.15 3.91 -8.48
CA ALA A 120 -13.08 2.95 -9.57
C ALA A 120 -13.52 1.54 -9.14
N ALA A 121 -13.27 1.15 -7.88
CA ALA A 121 -13.62 -0.17 -7.35
C ALA A 121 -15.14 -0.38 -7.10
N LYS A 122 -15.96 0.65 -7.28
CA LYS A 122 -17.43 0.54 -7.08
C LYS A 122 -18.08 -0.44 -8.05
N SER A 123 -17.57 -0.55 -9.27
CA SER A 123 -18.07 -1.48 -10.30
C SER A 123 -17.58 -2.92 -10.13
N LEU A 124 -16.57 -3.14 -9.28
CA LEU A 124 -15.99 -4.47 -9.05
C LEU A 124 -16.80 -5.24 -8.01
N LYS A 125 -16.87 -6.57 -8.20
CA LYS A 125 -17.47 -7.50 -7.23
C LYS A 125 -16.83 -7.30 -5.84
N PRO A 126 -17.58 -7.40 -4.73
CA PRO A 126 -17.04 -7.21 -3.38
C PRO A 126 -15.85 -8.10 -3.05
N TYR A 127 -15.81 -9.30 -3.61
CA TYR A 127 -14.74 -10.28 -3.41
C TYR A 127 -13.60 -10.21 -4.43
N ASN A 128 -13.61 -9.23 -5.34
CA ASN A 128 -12.50 -9.03 -6.26
C ASN A 128 -11.20 -8.74 -5.48
N SER A 129 -10.12 -9.45 -5.83
CA SER A 129 -8.84 -9.39 -5.11
C SER A 129 -8.22 -7.98 -5.12
N ASN A 130 -8.35 -7.21 -6.20
CA ASN A 130 -7.87 -5.84 -6.27
C ASN A 130 -8.69 -4.90 -5.36
N LYS A 131 -10.01 -5.08 -5.27
CA LYS A 131 -10.89 -4.33 -4.37
C LYS A 131 -10.61 -4.64 -2.90
N LEU A 132 -10.48 -5.93 -2.55
CA LEU A 132 -10.12 -6.35 -1.19
C LEU A 132 -8.73 -5.86 -0.81
N GLY A 133 -7.75 -5.99 -1.72
CA GLY A 133 -6.39 -5.51 -1.49
C GLY A 133 -6.33 -3.99 -1.33
N LEU A 134 -7.19 -3.24 -2.04
CA LEU A 134 -7.34 -1.81 -1.86
C LEU A 134 -7.86 -1.49 -0.45
N ALA A 135 -8.93 -2.15 -0.01
CA ALA A 135 -9.49 -1.95 1.34
C ALA A 135 -8.45 -2.24 2.43
N LEU A 136 -7.72 -3.35 2.31
CA LEU A 136 -6.63 -3.72 3.22
C LEU A 136 -5.56 -2.64 3.32
N ASN A 137 -5.08 -2.12 2.18
CA ASN A 137 -4.02 -1.13 2.20
C ASN A 137 -4.52 0.26 2.63
N PHE A 138 -5.77 0.59 2.33
CA PHE A 138 -6.35 1.87 2.72
C PHE A 138 -6.73 1.90 4.20
N SER A 139 -7.16 0.79 4.79
CA SER A 139 -7.33 0.69 6.25
C SER A 139 -6.01 0.87 6.98
N VAL A 140 -4.94 0.20 6.52
CA VAL A 140 -3.57 0.39 7.05
C VAL A 140 -3.13 1.85 6.93
N PHE A 141 -3.40 2.52 5.80
CA PHE A 141 -3.12 3.95 5.64
C PHE A 141 -3.81 4.81 6.71
N HIS A 142 -5.11 4.59 6.95
CA HIS A 142 -5.86 5.35 7.95
C HIS A 142 -5.34 5.09 9.37
N TYR A 143 -5.00 3.85 9.68
CA TYR A 143 -4.43 3.48 10.97
C TYR A 143 -3.02 4.09 11.16
N GLU A 144 -2.07 3.78 10.28
CA GLU A 144 -0.66 4.13 10.46
C GLU A 144 -0.34 5.61 10.22
N LEU A 145 -1.00 6.27 9.25
CA LEU A 145 -0.64 7.65 8.84
C LEU A 145 -1.65 8.71 9.26
N LYS A 146 -2.92 8.35 9.48
CA LYS A 146 -3.94 9.29 9.94
C LYS A 146 -4.27 9.15 11.42
N ASN A 147 -3.75 8.13 12.10
CA ASN A 147 -4.15 7.76 13.46
C ASN A 147 -5.68 7.65 13.61
N ASP A 148 -6.36 7.21 12.55
CA ASP A 148 -7.81 7.11 12.48
C ASP A 148 -8.22 5.64 12.47
N SER A 149 -8.14 5.02 13.65
CA SER A 149 -8.49 3.61 13.85
C SER A 149 -9.97 3.34 13.53
N ALA A 150 -10.87 4.26 13.88
CA ALA A 150 -12.30 4.11 13.59
C ALA A 150 -12.55 3.99 12.07
N LYS A 151 -11.95 4.88 11.27
CA LYS A 151 -12.09 4.81 9.81
C LYS A 151 -11.41 3.58 9.23
N ALA A 152 -10.25 3.18 9.76
CA ALA A 152 -9.56 1.96 9.35
C ALA A 152 -10.44 0.71 9.55
N CYS A 153 -11.06 0.59 10.73
CA CYS A 153 -11.97 -0.52 11.04
C CYS A 153 -13.20 -0.51 10.12
N THR A 154 -13.84 0.65 9.93
CA THR A 154 -14.99 0.77 9.02
C THR A 154 -14.65 0.29 7.60
N ILE A 155 -13.50 0.69 7.05
CA ILE A 155 -13.07 0.25 5.71
C ILE A 155 -12.87 -1.26 5.66
N ALA A 156 -12.23 -1.85 6.66
CA ALA A 156 -11.95 -3.28 6.72
C ALA A 156 -13.24 -4.10 6.90
N GLU A 157 -14.12 -3.68 7.81
CA GLU A 157 -15.42 -4.33 8.07
C GLU A 157 -16.36 -4.27 6.85
N GLU A 158 -16.46 -3.11 6.17
CA GLU A 158 -17.25 -2.98 4.95
C GLU A 158 -16.79 -3.96 3.86
N ALA A 159 -15.47 -4.11 3.69
CA ALA A 159 -14.90 -5.05 2.73
C ALA A 159 -15.16 -6.51 3.11
N LEU A 160 -15.02 -6.87 4.39
CA LEU A 160 -15.26 -8.21 4.90
C LEU A 160 -16.73 -8.61 4.78
N ASN A 161 -17.65 -7.72 5.16
CA ASN A 161 -19.08 -7.95 5.06
C ASN A 161 -19.51 -8.12 3.60
N GLY A 162 -19.05 -7.23 2.71
CA GLY A 162 -19.35 -7.33 1.28
C GLY A 162 -18.86 -8.65 0.66
N ALA A 163 -17.64 -9.09 1.00
CA ALA A 163 -17.14 -10.37 0.50
C ALA A 163 -17.88 -11.59 1.08
N ARG A 164 -18.29 -11.51 2.36
CA ARG A 164 -19.05 -12.56 3.03
C ARG A 164 -20.43 -12.75 2.40
N ASP A 165 -21.11 -11.66 2.06
CA ASP A 165 -22.46 -11.69 1.49
C ASP A 165 -22.50 -12.33 0.08
N GLU A 166 -21.36 -12.38 -0.62
CA GLU A 166 -21.25 -12.94 -1.96
C GLU A 166 -20.35 -14.18 -2.03
N ILE A 167 -20.03 -14.81 -0.90
CA ILE A 167 -19.09 -15.95 -0.86
C ILE A 167 -19.55 -17.16 -1.69
N ASP A 168 -20.85 -17.40 -1.77
CA ASP A 168 -21.43 -18.50 -2.53
C ASP A 168 -21.35 -18.28 -4.06
N ASN A 169 -21.06 -17.05 -4.51
CA ASN A 169 -20.92 -16.69 -5.91
C ASN A 169 -19.46 -16.75 -6.41
N MET A 170 -18.50 -17.03 -5.53
CA MET A 170 -17.07 -17.10 -5.88
C MET A 170 -16.76 -18.42 -6.58
N ASP A 171 -16.03 -18.37 -7.69
CA ASP A 171 -15.41 -19.59 -8.22
C ASP A 171 -14.16 -19.99 -7.41
N ASN A 172 -13.63 -21.18 -7.66
CA ASN A 172 -12.50 -21.73 -6.89
C ASN A 172 -11.20 -20.92 -7.04
N GLU A 173 -11.02 -20.21 -8.16
CA GLU A 173 -9.81 -19.41 -8.41
C GLU A 173 -9.94 -18.03 -7.74
N GLU A 174 -11.08 -17.35 -7.93
CA GLU A 174 -11.44 -16.10 -7.26
C GLU A 174 -11.39 -16.26 -5.73
N ALA A 175 -11.92 -17.37 -5.20
CA ALA A 175 -11.94 -17.66 -3.77
C ALA A 175 -10.53 -17.79 -3.18
N ARG A 176 -9.58 -18.44 -3.88
CA ARG A 176 -8.22 -18.65 -3.36
C ARG A 176 -7.52 -17.33 -3.09
N ASP A 177 -7.58 -16.40 -4.04
CA ASP A 177 -6.91 -15.11 -3.92
C ASP A 177 -7.63 -14.21 -2.89
N ALA A 178 -8.97 -14.18 -2.94
CA ALA A 178 -9.78 -13.37 -2.02
C ALA A 178 -9.62 -13.80 -0.55
N LEU A 179 -9.62 -15.11 -0.26
CA LEU A 179 -9.54 -15.63 1.11
C LEU A 179 -8.24 -15.23 1.81
N SER A 180 -7.11 -15.20 1.09
CA SER A 180 -5.84 -14.75 1.65
C SER A 180 -5.88 -13.30 2.14
N ILE A 181 -6.57 -12.43 1.40
CA ILE A 181 -6.71 -11.00 1.73
C ILE A 181 -7.73 -10.79 2.84
N ILE A 182 -8.84 -11.55 2.82
CA ILE A 182 -9.86 -11.57 3.88
C ILE A 182 -9.22 -11.93 5.22
N GLU A 183 -8.33 -12.92 5.24
CA GLU A 183 -7.66 -13.32 6.48
C GLU A 183 -6.73 -12.22 7.01
N LEU A 184 -5.99 -11.54 6.13
CA LEU A 184 -5.18 -10.38 6.51
C LEU A 184 -6.04 -9.22 7.04
N LEU A 185 -7.21 -8.98 6.45
CA LEU A 185 -8.16 -7.97 6.92
C LEU A 185 -8.65 -8.28 8.34
N LYS A 186 -8.97 -9.54 8.63
CA LYS A 186 -9.37 -9.98 9.99
C LYS A 186 -8.24 -9.80 10.99
N GLN A 187 -7.03 -10.25 10.64
CA GLN A 187 -5.85 -10.08 11.48
C GLN A 187 -5.60 -8.61 11.83
N ASN A 188 -5.79 -7.70 10.87
CA ASN A 188 -5.63 -6.26 11.13
C ASN A 188 -6.72 -5.66 12.04
N LEU A 189 -7.93 -6.23 12.07
CA LEU A 189 -9.00 -5.79 12.96
C LEU A 189 -8.81 -6.27 14.40
N ASP A 190 -8.11 -7.39 14.57
CA ASP A 190 -7.82 -7.98 15.89
C ASP A 190 -6.59 -7.34 16.59
N LEU A 191 -5.83 -6.46 15.90
CA LEU A 191 -4.63 -5.77 16.37
C LEU A 191 -4.94 -4.39 16.99
#